data_AF-A0A7D8UZW6-F1
#
_entry.id   AF-A0A7D8UZW6-F1
#
_cell.length_a   1.000
_cell.length_b   1.000
_cell.length_c   1.000
_cell.angle_alpha   90.00
_cell.angle_beta   90.00
_cell.angle_gamma   90.00
#
_symmetry.space_group_name_H-M   'P 1'
#
loop_
_entity.id
_entity.type
_entity.pdbx_description
1 polymer ?
#
loop_
_entity_poly.entity_id
_entity_poly.type
_entity_poly.pdbx_seq_one_letter_code
_entity_poly.pdbx_strand_id
1 'polypeptide(L)'
;MAPKAGPTKDFVSRISIIYRVYFLWFEPLAALAGTYLCFFDPEYFINVTVPSPALAAAYPVTPVLQMMMQNLGCLYALFAINEGIVLRLTREKSVWYTVLLSMIVTDLGHVYAAYCIAPEQMFSPLAWNSDERVNYGTLFFGLFMRILFMAGIGRK
;
A
#
# COMPACT_ATOMS: atom_id res chain seq x y z
N MET A 1 -33.92 32.43 12.10
CA MET A 1 -32.82 32.01 11.20
C MET A 1 -32.85 30.49 11.17
N ALA A 2 -33.33 29.87 10.09
CA ALA A 2 -33.40 28.40 10.02
C ALA A 2 -31.98 27.81 10.01
N PRO A 3 -31.71 26.70 10.71
CA PRO A 3 -30.39 26.06 10.68
C PRO A 3 -30.11 25.60 9.24
N LYS A 4 -28.97 26.04 8.69
CA LYS A 4 -28.49 25.55 7.39
C LYS A 4 -28.31 24.03 7.51
N ALA A 5 -28.96 23.27 6.63
CA ALA A 5 -28.74 21.84 6.52
C ALA A 5 -27.23 21.58 6.34
N GLY A 6 -26.65 20.76 7.22
CA GLY A 6 -25.26 20.35 7.11
C GLY A 6 -25.01 19.58 5.79
N PRO A 7 -23.76 19.48 5.33
CA PRO A 7 -23.44 18.76 4.11
C PRO A 7 -23.97 17.32 4.17
N THR A 8 -24.66 16.91 3.11
CA THR A 8 -25.24 15.56 2.98
C THR A 8 -24.10 14.54 2.94
N LYS A 9 -24.10 13.58 3.87
CA LYS A 9 -23.09 12.53 3.90
C LYS A 9 -23.45 11.41 2.93
N ASP A 10 -22.62 11.23 1.91
CA ASP A 10 -22.69 10.08 1.02
C ASP A 10 -22.12 8.84 1.69
N PHE A 11 -22.79 7.71 1.55
CA PHE A 11 -22.34 6.42 2.05
C PHE A 11 -22.09 5.44 0.90
N VAL A 12 -21.08 4.59 1.04
CA VAL A 12 -20.87 3.45 0.14
C VAL A 12 -21.84 2.36 0.56
N SER A 13 -22.91 2.19 -0.22
CA SER A 13 -24.03 1.30 0.10
C SER A 13 -23.70 -0.16 -0.18
N ARG A 14 -22.94 -0.43 -1.25
CA ARG A 14 -22.46 -1.76 -1.62
C ARG A 14 -21.02 -1.70 -2.10
N ILE A 15 -20.20 -2.61 -1.58
CA ILE A 15 -18.81 -2.80 -1.99
C ILE A 15 -18.69 -4.24 -2.51
N SER A 16 -18.21 -4.40 -3.75
CA SER A 16 -17.94 -5.73 -4.32
C SER A 16 -17.03 -6.54 -3.41
N ILE A 17 -17.25 -7.85 -3.38
CA ILE A 17 -16.53 -8.75 -2.47
C ILE A 17 -15.02 -8.70 -2.67
N ILE A 18 -14.57 -8.49 -3.91
CA ILE A 18 -13.14 -8.39 -4.23
C ILE A 18 -12.46 -7.24 -3.47
N TYR A 19 -13.08 -6.05 -3.40
CA TYR A 19 -12.54 -4.92 -2.64
C TYR A 19 -12.60 -5.15 -1.14
N ARG A 20 -13.65 -5.82 -0.64
CA ARG A 20 -13.76 -6.15 0.78
C ARG A 20 -12.66 -7.13 1.20
N VAL A 21 -12.42 -8.16 0.42
CA VAL A 21 -11.37 -9.15 0.70
C VAL A 21 -10.00 -8.47 0.60
N TYR A 22 -9.78 -7.68 -0.45
CA TYR A 22 -8.50 -7.04 -0.67
C TYR A 22 -8.18 -5.99 0.40
N PHE A 23 -8.95 -4.89 0.46
CA PHE A 23 -8.67 -3.78 1.37
C PHE A 23 -8.87 -4.17 2.84
N LEU A 24 -9.87 -5.00 3.19
CA LEU A 24 -10.13 -5.23 4.61
C LEU A 24 -9.34 -6.42 5.17
N TRP A 25 -8.85 -7.35 4.35
CA TRP A 25 -8.21 -8.57 4.87
C TRP A 25 -6.81 -8.78 4.32
N PHE A 26 -6.68 -8.96 3.02
CA PHE A 26 -5.40 -9.29 2.40
C PHE A 26 -4.36 -8.20 2.69
N GLU A 27 -4.70 -6.95 2.41
CA GLU A 27 -3.75 -5.86 2.49
C GLU A 27 -3.35 -5.47 3.92
N PRO A 28 -4.27 -5.40 4.90
CA PRO A 28 -3.89 -5.22 6.30
C PRO A 28 -2.95 -6.32 6.82
N LEU A 29 -3.18 -7.57 6.42
CA LEU A 29 -2.32 -8.69 6.81
C LEU A 29 -0.95 -8.61 6.13
N ALA A 30 -0.91 -8.28 4.83
CA ALA A 30 0.34 -8.07 4.11
C ALA A 30 1.15 -6.91 4.69
N ALA A 31 0.49 -5.80 5.05
CA ALA A 31 1.12 -4.65 5.69
C ALA A 31 1.67 -5.00 7.08
N LEU A 32 0.94 -5.78 7.89
CA LEU A 32 1.47 -6.29 9.17
C LEU A 32 2.66 -7.23 8.99
N ALA A 33 2.65 -8.08 7.95
CA ALA A 33 3.81 -8.90 7.61
C ALA A 33 5.01 -8.03 7.23
N GLY A 34 4.79 -6.99 6.42
CA GLY A 34 5.81 -5.99 6.09
C GLY A 34 6.35 -5.28 7.32
N THR A 35 5.48 -4.86 8.26
CA THR A 35 5.89 -4.32 9.57
C THR A 35 6.78 -5.31 10.31
N TYR A 36 6.37 -6.57 10.43
CA TYR A 36 7.15 -7.58 11.13
C TYR A 36 8.56 -7.72 10.53
N LEU A 37 8.66 -7.85 9.21
CA LEU A 37 9.95 -7.96 8.52
C LEU A 37 10.81 -6.72 8.72
N CYS A 38 10.26 -5.51 8.56
CA CYS A 38 10.99 -4.26 8.81
C CYS A 38 11.59 -4.15 10.23
N PHE A 39 10.93 -4.73 11.24
CA PHE A 39 11.40 -4.67 12.63
C PHE A 39 12.36 -5.81 13.00
N PHE A 40 12.08 -7.02 12.52
CA PHE A 40 12.72 -8.24 13.03
C PHE A 40 13.57 -8.97 11.98
N ASP A 41 13.32 -8.77 10.70
CA ASP A 41 14.08 -9.37 9.60
C ASP A 41 14.24 -8.38 8.40
N PRO A 42 14.98 -7.28 8.62
CA PRO A 42 15.15 -6.21 7.64
C PRO A 42 15.96 -6.67 6.43
N GLU A 43 16.86 -7.65 6.59
CA GLU A 43 17.62 -8.22 5.50
C GLU A 43 16.71 -8.98 4.53
N TYR A 44 15.80 -9.80 5.04
CA TYR A 44 14.81 -10.46 4.19
C TYR A 44 13.90 -9.44 3.51
N PHE A 45 13.45 -8.41 4.25
CA PHE A 45 12.63 -7.34 3.67
C PHE A 45 13.34 -6.64 2.50
N ILE A 46 14.62 -6.29 2.65
CA ILE A 46 15.44 -5.67 1.61
C ILE A 46 15.56 -6.59 0.39
N ASN A 47 15.85 -7.87 0.60
CA ASN A 47 16.00 -8.85 -0.49
C ASN A 47 14.76 -8.95 -1.37
N VAL A 48 13.56 -8.86 -0.80
CA VAL A 48 12.31 -9.03 -1.55
C VAL A 48 11.72 -7.71 -2.09
N THR A 49 12.24 -6.55 -1.66
CA THR A 49 11.70 -5.24 -2.04
C THR A 49 12.63 -4.33 -2.83
N VAL A 50 13.94 -4.43 -2.62
CA VAL A 50 14.93 -3.65 -3.38
C VAL A 50 15.09 -4.26 -4.77
N PRO A 51 15.05 -3.46 -5.85
CA PRO A 51 15.29 -3.95 -7.21
C PRO A 51 16.63 -4.68 -7.31
N SER A 52 16.64 -5.82 -7.99
CA SER A 52 17.81 -6.70 -8.09
C SER A 52 19.10 -6.02 -8.55
N PRO A 53 19.10 -5.03 -9.49
CA PRO A 53 20.34 -4.34 -9.86
C PRO A 53 20.93 -3.48 -8.74
N ALA A 54 20.10 -3.02 -7.79
CA ALA A 54 20.50 -2.16 -6.67
C ALA A 54 20.75 -2.94 -5.38
N LEU A 55 20.41 -4.23 -5.32
CA LEU A 55 20.41 -5.03 -4.10
C LEU A 55 21.79 -5.12 -3.43
N ALA A 56 22.85 -5.27 -4.22
CA ALA A 56 24.22 -5.35 -3.69
C ALA A 56 24.64 -4.09 -2.92
N ALA A 57 24.10 -2.92 -3.28
CA ALA A 57 24.39 -1.65 -2.61
C ALA A 57 23.66 -1.49 -1.27
N ALA A 58 22.68 -2.36 -0.97
CA ALA A 58 21.93 -2.33 0.29
C ALA A 58 22.69 -3.01 1.44
N TYR A 59 23.80 -3.71 1.17
CA TYR A 59 24.54 -4.48 2.16
C TYR A 59 25.94 -3.94 2.46
N PRO A 60 26.42 -4.07 3.72
CA PRO A 60 25.69 -4.56 4.89
C PRO A 60 24.60 -3.57 5.35
N VAL A 61 23.56 -4.06 6.03
CA VAL A 61 22.49 -3.20 6.56
C VAL A 61 23.06 -2.27 7.63
N THR A 62 23.22 -1.00 7.27
CA THR A 62 23.77 0.03 8.18
C THR A 62 22.77 0.39 9.28
N PRO A 63 23.21 0.91 10.44
CA PRO A 63 22.29 1.39 11.48
C PRO A 63 21.31 2.46 11.01
N VAL A 64 21.70 3.29 10.04
CA VAL A 64 20.82 4.29 9.44
C VAL A 64 19.74 3.62 8.58
N LEU A 65 20.12 2.64 7.75
CA LEU A 65 19.15 1.88 6.96
C LEU A 65 18.20 1.08 7.87
N GLN A 66 18.71 0.48 8.94
CA GLN A 66 17.91 -0.18 9.96
C GLN A 66 16.85 0.76 10.57
N MET A 67 17.26 1.96 10.96
CA MET A 67 16.33 2.98 11.47
C MET A 67 15.27 3.37 10.42
N MET A 68 15.66 3.48 9.14
CA MET A 68 14.71 3.75 8.06
C MET A 68 13.72 2.60 7.85
N MET A 69 14.15 1.34 7.93
CA MET A 69 13.28 0.18 7.85
C MET A 69 12.28 0.15 9.01
N GLN A 70 12.71 0.44 10.24
CA GLN A 70 11.79 0.53 11.39
C GLN A 70 10.73 1.63 11.20
N ASN A 71 11.14 2.81 10.69
CA ASN A 71 10.18 3.87 10.34
C ASN A 71 9.20 3.43 9.25
N LEU A 72 9.67 2.71 8.22
CA LEU A 72 8.82 2.13 7.19
C LEU A 72 7.85 1.10 7.78
N GLY A 73 8.31 0.25 8.70
CA GLY A 73 7.47 -0.70 9.43
C GLY A 73 6.36 -0.03 10.23
N CYS A 74 6.63 1.11 10.88
CA CYS A 74 5.61 1.93 11.53
C CYS A 74 4.54 2.44 10.55
N LEU A 75 4.95 2.85 9.35
CA LEU A 75 4.01 3.31 8.30
C LEU A 75 3.16 2.15 7.77
N TYR A 76 3.71 0.95 7.63
CA TYR A 76 2.91 -0.24 7.29
C TYR A 76 1.94 -0.65 8.39
N ALA A 77 2.30 -0.47 9.66
CA ALA A 77 1.36 -0.69 10.76
C ALA A 77 0.21 0.32 10.70
N LEU A 78 0.51 1.58 10.38
CA LEU A 78 -0.49 2.61 10.13
C LEU A 78 -1.41 2.25 8.96
N PHE A 79 -0.88 1.66 7.89
CA PHE A 79 -1.67 1.15 6.76
C PHE A 79 -2.64 0.08 7.20
N ALA A 80 -2.13 -0.92 7.92
CA ALA A 80 -2.94 -2.00 8.48
C ALA A 80 -4.06 -1.49 9.39
N ILE A 81 -3.82 -0.44 10.18
CA ILE A 81 -4.85 0.17 11.04
C ILE A 81 -5.90 0.92 10.19
N ASN A 82 -5.47 1.70 9.20
CA ASN A 82 -6.40 2.46 8.37
C ASN A 82 -7.36 1.54 7.61
N GLU A 83 -6.85 0.50 6.94
CA GLU A 83 -7.70 -0.42 6.20
C GLU A 83 -8.34 -1.50 7.08
N GLY A 84 -7.58 -2.00 8.04
CA GLY A 84 -7.99 -3.04 8.99
C GLY A 84 -9.04 -2.55 9.99
N ILE A 85 -9.01 -1.29 10.39
CA ILE A 85 -9.87 -0.75 11.45
C ILE A 85 -10.70 0.40 10.93
N VAL A 86 -10.10 1.50 10.45
CA VAL A 86 -10.84 2.72 10.10
C VAL A 86 -11.92 2.46 9.04
N LEU A 87 -11.58 1.73 7.97
CA LEU A 87 -12.56 1.37 6.92
C LEU A 87 -13.67 0.43 7.40
N ARG A 88 -13.48 -0.31 8.50
CA ARG A 88 -14.54 -1.12 9.12
C ARG A 88 -15.48 -0.30 9.99
N LEU A 89 -15.00 0.81 10.55
CA LEU A 89 -15.76 1.65 11.46
C LEU A 89 -16.75 2.59 10.75
N THR A 90 -16.61 2.78 9.44
CA THR A 90 -17.47 3.69 8.68
C THR A 90 -17.76 3.19 7.28
N ARG A 91 -18.91 3.61 6.74
CA ARG A 91 -19.24 3.51 5.30
C ARG A 91 -19.34 4.87 4.64
N GLU A 92 -18.93 5.94 5.32
CA GLU A 92 -18.93 7.26 4.74
C GLU A 92 -17.96 7.30 3.57
N LYS A 93 -18.47 7.68 2.40
CA LYS A 93 -17.74 7.64 1.13
C LYS A 93 -16.53 8.57 1.16
N SER A 94 -16.66 9.74 1.79
CA SER A 94 -15.57 10.69 2.00
C SER A 94 -14.38 10.05 2.72
N VAL A 95 -14.63 9.29 3.80
CA VAL A 95 -13.58 8.63 4.57
C VAL A 95 -12.92 7.52 3.77
N TRP A 96 -13.71 6.65 3.14
CA TRP A 96 -13.19 5.59 2.27
C TRP A 96 -12.30 6.16 1.17
N TYR A 97 -12.74 7.23 0.52
CA TYR A 97 -11.97 7.85 -0.55
C TYR A 97 -10.68 8.49 -0.06
N THR A 98 -10.72 9.23 1.06
CA THR A 98 -9.54 9.89 1.60
C THR A 98 -8.48 8.86 2.01
N VAL A 99 -8.90 7.76 2.65
CA VAL A 99 -7.99 6.67 3.04
C VAL A 99 -7.39 6.01 1.79
N LEU A 100 -8.21 5.58 0.83
CA LEU A 100 -7.68 4.94 -0.39
C LEU A 100 -6.83 5.90 -1.23
N LEU A 101 -7.16 7.19 -1.28
CA LEU A 101 -6.35 8.22 -1.93
C LEU A 101 -4.99 8.36 -1.26
N SER A 102 -4.93 8.38 0.07
CA SER A 102 -3.64 8.44 0.78
C SER A 102 -2.76 7.23 0.46
N MET A 103 -3.37 6.05 0.24
CA MET A 103 -2.64 4.85 -0.13
C MET A 103 -2.20 4.87 -1.58
N ILE A 104 -3.00 5.41 -2.51
CA ILE A 104 -2.56 5.67 -3.89
C ILE A 104 -1.30 6.54 -3.89
N VAL A 105 -1.26 7.59 -3.07
CA VAL A 105 -0.07 8.47 -2.96
C VAL A 105 1.15 7.67 -2.52
N THR A 106 0.99 6.75 -1.57
CA THR A 106 2.10 5.89 -1.12
C THR A 106 2.48 4.81 -2.14
N ASP A 107 1.52 4.21 -2.82
CA ASP A 107 1.77 3.24 -3.90
C ASP A 107 2.62 3.88 -5.01
N LEU A 108 2.26 5.09 -5.43
CA LEU A 108 3.04 5.88 -6.38
C LEU A 108 4.41 6.25 -5.82
N GLY A 109 4.50 6.54 -4.52
CA GLY A 109 5.76 6.77 -3.81
C GLY A 109 6.71 5.57 -3.88
N HIS A 110 6.21 4.34 -3.66
CA HIS A 110 7.00 3.12 -3.79
C HIS A 110 7.48 2.88 -5.22
N VAL A 111 6.59 3.08 -6.21
CA VAL A 111 6.95 3.00 -7.63
C VAL A 111 8.06 3.99 -7.97
N TYR A 112 7.92 5.24 -7.52
CA TYR A 112 8.91 6.28 -7.76
C TYR A 112 10.25 5.96 -7.08
N ALA A 113 10.24 5.47 -5.84
CA ALA A 113 11.45 5.09 -5.11
C ALA A 113 12.22 3.98 -5.85
N ALA A 114 11.53 2.94 -6.31
CA ALA A 114 12.14 1.86 -7.09
C ALA A 114 12.65 2.35 -8.46
N TYR A 115 11.89 3.23 -9.13
CA TYR A 115 12.32 3.86 -10.38
C TYR A 115 13.60 4.68 -10.23
N CYS A 116 13.76 5.45 -9.14
CA CYS A 116 14.96 6.27 -8.93
C CYS A 116 16.26 5.46 -8.85
N ILE A 117 16.21 4.21 -8.39
CA ILE A 117 17.39 3.37 -8.20
C ILE A 117 17.57 2.31 -9.29
N ALA A 118 16.49 1.92 -9.98
CA ALA A 118 16.53 0.94 -11.07
C ALA A 118 15.43 1.23 -12.12
N PRO A 119 15.55 2.31 -12.89
CA PRO A 119 14.49 2.78 -13.79
C PRO A 119 14.13 1.75 -14.87
N GLU A 120 15.16 1.14 -15.48
CA GLU A 120 14.99 0.12 -16.52
C GLU A 120 14.34 -1.17 -15.97
N GLN A 121 14.70 -1.56 -14.73
CA GLN A 121 14.14 -2.75 -14.09
C GLN A 121 12.66 -2.52 -13.77
N MET A 122 12.29 -1.34 -13.24
CA MET A 122 10.93 -1.04 -12.77
C MET A 122 9.86 -1.20 -13.85
N PHE A 123 10.19 -0.96 -15.12
CA PHE A 123 9.25 -1.07 -16.24
C PHE A 123 9.53 -2.25 -17.18
N SER A 124 10.29 -3.24 -16.71
CA SER A 124 10.61 -4.46 -17.46
C SER A 124 10.01 -5.72 -16.81
N PRO A 125 8.68 -5.97 -16.88
CA PRO A 125 8.05 -7.12 -16.23
C PRO A 125 8.63 -8.49 -16.60
N LEU A 126 9.18 -8.62 -17.81
CA LEU A 126 9.82 -9.85 -18.30
C LEU A 126 11.20 -10.09 -17.68
N ALA A 127 11.85 -9.04 -17.16
CA ALA A 127 13.14 -9.11 -16.51
C ALA A 127 13.03 -9.31 -14.99
N TRP A 128 11.81 -9.25 -14.43
CA TRP A 128 11.59 -9.40 -13.00
C TRP A 128 11.87 -10.83 -12.53
N ASN A 129 12.59 -10.94 -11.42
CA ASN A 129 12.77 -12.22 -10.72
C ASN A 129 11.48 -12.66 -10.00
N SER A 130 11.51 -13.76 -9.23
CA SER A 130 10.32 -14.23 -8.50
C SER A 130 9.78 -13.21 -7.51
N ASP A 131 10.67 -12.59 -6.73
CA ASP A 131 10.30 -11.70 -5.63
C ASP A 131 9.82 -10.36 -6.17
N GLU A 132 10.48 -9.83 -7.20
CA GLU A 132 10.06 -8.62 -7.91
C GLU A 132 8.67 -8.81 -8.55
N ARG A 133 8.37 -9.98 -9.13
CA ARG A 133 7.03 -10.27 -9.67
C ARG A 133 5.96 -10.26 -8.60
N VAL A 134 6.25 -10.80 -7.42
CA VAL A 134 5.30 -10.80 -6.29
C VAL A 134 5.15 -9.40 -5.72
N ASN A 135 6.26 -8.71 -5.47
CA ASN A 135 6.29 -7.37 -4.87
C ASN A 135 5.63 -6.33 -5.79
N TYR A 136 6.14 -6.16 -7.01
CA TYR A 136 5.58 -5.19 -7.96
C TYR A 136 4.20 -5.61 -8.45
N GLY A 137 3.95 -6.91 -8.63
CA GLY A 137 2.61 -7.40 -8.98
C GLY A 137 1.57 -7.01 -7.92
N THR A 138 1.88 -7.21 -6.64
CA THR A 138 1.00 -6.82 -5.54
C THR A 138 0.83 -5.31 -5.47
N LEU A 139 1.91 -4.55 -5.63
CA LEU A 139 1.89 -3.08 -5.64
C LEU A 139 0.98 -2.53 -6.75
N PHE A 140 1.20 -2.94 -8.00
CA PHE A 140 0.39 -2.49 -9.14
C PHE A 140 -1.06 -2.97 -9.05
N PHE A 141 -1.29 -4.19 -8.57
CA PHE A 141 -2.64 -4.71 -8.35
C PHE A 141 -3.40 -3.89 -7.30
N GLY A 142 -2.76 -3.56 -6.18
CA GLY A 142 -3.35 -2.70 -5.14
C GLY A 142 -3.69 -1.30 -5.66
N LEU A 143 -2.73 -0.66 -6.33
CA LEU A 143 -2.94 0.64 -6.96
C LEU A 143 -4.13 0.62 -7.93
N PHE A 144 -4.20 -0.40 -8.78
CA PHE A 144 -5.29 -0.55 -9.74
C PHE A 144 -6.65 -0.76 -9.05
N MET A 145 -6.70 -1.60 -8.02
CA MET A 145 -7.91 -1.83 -7.22
C MET A 145 -8.43 -0.54 -6.59
N ARG A 146 -7.55 0.31 -6.06
CA ARG A 146 -7.91 1.61 -5.50
C ARG A 146 -8.47 2.57 -6.55
N ILE A 147 -7.81 2.66 -7.70
CA ILE A 147 -8.26 3.51 -8.81
C ILE A 147 -9.64 3.08 -9.31
N LEU A 148 -9.85 1.79 -9.54
CA LEU A 148 -11.15 1.26 -9.97
C LEU A 148 -12.25 1.52 -8.94
N PHE A 149 -11.96 1.29 -7.65
CA PHE A 149 -12.90 1.60 -6.58
C PHE A 149 -13.24 3.09 -6.60
N MET A 150 -12.26 3.99 -6.64
CA MET A 150 -12.50 5.44 -6.67
C MET A 150 -13.28 5.88 -7.91
N ALA A 151 -13.04 5.26 -9.07
CA ALA A 151 -13.79 5.48 -10.32
C ALA A 151 -15.26 5.00 -10.27
N GLY A 152 -15.65 4.24 -9.24
CA GLY A 152 -17.04 3.77 -9.05
C GLY A 152 -17.32 2.39 -9.62
N ILE A 153 -16.27 1.69 -10.06
CA ILE A 153 -16.41 0.34 -10.60
C ILE A 153 -16.55 -0.63 -9.43
N GLY A 154 -17.64 -1.40 -9.39
CA GLY A 154 -17.89 -2.41 -8.36
C GLY A 154 -18.25 -1.85 -6.98
N ARG A 155 -18.71 -0.59 -6.90
CA ARG A 155 -19.38 -0.05 -5.71
C ARG A 155 -20.61 0.77 -6.08
N LYS A 156 -21.63 0.78 -5.21
CA LYS A 156 -22.84 1.62 -5.32
C LYS A 156 -22.96 2.52 -4.10
#